data_AF-A0AAF6BG35-F1
#
_entry.id   AF-A0AAF6BG35-F1
#
_cell.length_a   1.000
_cell.length_b   1.000
_cell.length_c   1.000
_cell.angle_alpha   90.00
_cell.angle_beta   90.00
_cell.angle_gamma   90.00
#
_symmetry.space_group_name_H-M   'P 1'
#
loop_
_entity.id
_entity.type
_entity.pdbx_description
1 polymer ?
#
loop_
_entity_poly.entity_id
_entity_poly.type
_entity_poly.pdbx_seq_one_letter_code
_entity_poly.pdbx_strand_id
1 'polypeptide(L)'
;MQKSGFSFSGCSRRRFLVLMLFQLIAMCLVWTVLQHLSTDISEWLPRSLSGQEWELNEEILTKRAKLPFSESSGDPNDAKAGGGLGFIPFSNELSRSLHLKNQEPPRNRDLFPELAADHVPIVLYVHNRPQYLQVVVDSLAKVKDIEKTLLIVSHDGYFPAMNAIVDNIKFCQVKPIYAIFSPHLFQDSFPGLGPDDCRGAEDHAERGCVGNPDQYGNHRAVRIISLKHHWWWMMNTVWDGLAETRNHDGNILFIEEDHVILPDAYCAIQMLIKLKATKCPECLAVNLAPVDVNSRGENYPVLIVEKIGNVGYSFNRTVFNMIHSKSKPFCKFDDYNWDITMWAAVFPSFPSAGYTLRGPRASAMHFGKCGLHQGQEKGKPECIDDYDRLKVTSDETEPYLNEEWKVMKFPIRGYNKGFEGWGGWGDKRDQQLCLDFSIMYRRSNRNMPFEDGVQQGV
;
A
#
# COMPACT_ATOMS: atom_id res chain seq x y z
N MET A 1 20.55 -61.51 -6.18
CA MET A 1 20.83 -62.21 -7.46
C MET A 1 19.52 -62.49 -8.16
N GLN A 2 19.48 -62.16 -9.47
CA GLN A 2 18.55 -62.51 -10.57
C GLN A 2 17.08 -62.84 -10.24
N LYS A 3 16.11 -61.99 -10.64
CA LYS A 3 15.58 -61.72 -12.00
C LYS A 3 14.64 -62.82 -12.51
N SER A 4 13.33 -62.58 -12.33
CA SER A 4 12.25 -63.17 -13.12
C SER A 4 12.12 -62.41 -14.45
N GLY A 5 11.97 -63.16 -15.53
CA GLY A 5 11.71 -62.63 -16.87
C GLY A 5 10.21 -62.42 -17.10
N PHE A 6 9.89 -61.37 -17.86
CA PHE A 6 8.66 -61.31 -18.64
C PHE A 6 8.97 -60.82 -20.06
N SER A 7 8.46 -61.58 -21.02
CA SER A 7 8.47 -61.35 -22.45
C SER A 7 7.48 -60.24 -22.82
N PHE A 8 7.84 -59.36 -23.76
CA PHE A 8 6.89 -58.50 -24.46
C PHE A 8 6.94 -58.77 -25.97
N SER A 9 5.78 -59.17 -26.47
CA SER A 9 5.43 -59.30 -27.88
C SER A 9 5.38 -57.93 -28.57
N GLY A 10 5.67 -57.94 -29.87
CA GLY A 10 5.83 -56.74 -30.67
C GLY A 10 4.52 -56.01 -30.97
N CYS A 11 4.52 -54.71 -30.69
CA CYS A 11 3.84 -53.69 -31.49
C CYS A 11 4.27 -52.26 -31.05
N SER A 12 5.55 -51.87 -31.20
CA SER A 12 5.93 -50.44 -31.02
C SER A 12 7.32 -50.05 -31.53
N ARG A 13 7.80 -50.57 -32.66
CA ARG A 13 9.08 -50.10 -33.27
C ARG A 13 8.91 -49.07 -34.39
N ARG A 14 7.71 -48.92 -34.97
CA ARG A 14 7.44 -47.90 -36.00
C ARG A 14 7.00 -46.54 -35.45
N ARG A 15 6.45 -46.46 -34.22
CA ARG A 15 6.06 -45.18 -33.61
C ARG A 15 7.23 -44.42 -32.98
N PHE A 16 8.24 -45.13 -32.47
CA PHE A 16 9.40 -44.50 -31.81
C PHE A 16 10.37 -43.84 -32.81
N LEU A 17 10.58 -44.43 -33.99
CA LEU A 17 11.43 -43.83 -35.03
C LEU A 17 10.79 -42.59 -35.67
N VAL A 18 9.46 -42.57 -35.81
CA VAL A 18 8.73 -41.41 -36.38
C VAL A 18 8.76 -40.22 -35.41
N LEU A 19 8.60 -40.46 -34.11
CA LEU A 19 8.68 -39.41 -33.07
C LEU A 19 10.09 -38.79 -32.95
N MET A 20 11.16 -39.59 -33.07
CA MET A 20 12.52 -39.03 -33.09
C MET A 20 12.82 -38.25 -34.38
N LEU A 21 12.27 -38.66 -35.53
CA LEU A 21 12.44 -37.92 -36.78
C LEU A 21 11.74 -36.54 -36.73
N PHE A 22 10.55 -36.46 -36.13
CA PHE A 22 9.84 -35.19 -35.94
C PHE A 22 10.55 -34.24 -34.96
N GLN A 23 11.18 -34.77 -33.90
CA GLN A 23 11.95 -33.94 -32.97
C GLN A 23 13.26 -33.41 -33.59
N LEU A 24 13.94 -34.22 -34.43
CA LEU A 24 15.13 -33.77 -35.16
C LEU A 24 14.81 -32.72 -36.23
N ILE A 25 13.70 -32.87 -36.96
CA ILE A 25 13.25 -31.88 -37.96
C ILE A 25 12.86 -30.55 -37.27
N ALA A 26 12.17 -30.62 -36.12
CA ALA A 26 11.81 -29.42 -35.35
C ALA A 26 13.05 -28.69 -34.79
N MET A 27 14.07 -29.42 -34.31
CA MET A 27 15.33 -28.81 -33.86
C MET A 27 16.14 -28.20 -35.01
N CYS A 28 16.16 -28.84 -36.19
CA CYS A 28 16.81 -28.28 -37.37
C CYS A 28 16.12 -27.01 -37.89
N LEU A 29 14.78 -26.95 -37.83
CA LEU A 29 14.01 -25.74 -38.21
C LEU A 29 14.21 -24.58 -37.23
N VAL A 30 14.29 -24.86 -35.93
CA VAL A 30 14.61 -23.83 -34.92
C VAL A 30 16.04 -23.32 -35.09
N TRP A 31 16.99 -24.21 -35.43
CA TRP A 31 18.38 -23.83 -35.70
C TRP A 31 18.55 -22.99 -36.98
N THR A 32 17.83 -23.31 -38.07
CA THR A 32 17.87 -22.49 -39.30
C THR A 32 17.15 -21.15 -39.13
N VAL A 33 16.08 -21.09 -38.33
CA VAL A 33 15.42 -19.82 -37.98
C VAL A 33 16.33 -18.95 -37.09
N LEU A 34 17.07 -19.55 -36.15
CA LEU A 34 18.06 -18.85 -35.33
C LEU A 34 19.29 -18.38 -36.14
N GLN A 35 19.70 -19.13 -37.18
CA GLN A 35 20.77 -18.71 -38.10
C GLN A 35 20.34 -17.63 -39.10
N HIS A 36 19.04 -17.43 -39.33
CA HIS A 36 18.52 -16.31 -40.16
C HIS A 36 18.10 -15.08 -39.36
N LEU A 37 18.06 -15.16 -38.02
CA LEU A 37 17.81 -14.02 -37.14
C LEU A 37 19.09 -13.38 -36.57
N SER A 38 20.29 -13.84 -36.93
CA SER A 38 21.54 -13.15 -36.59
C SER A 38 21.94 -12.12 -37.65
N THR A 39 21.05 -11.16 -37.89
CA THR A 39 21.44 -9.89 -38.54
C THR A 39 21.43 -8.79 -37.49
N ASP A 40 22.50 -8.01 -37.54
CA ASP A 40 22.95 -7.01 -36.59
C ASP A 40 21.83 -6.05 -36.11
N ILE A 41 21.43 -6.15 -34.84
CA ILE A 41 20.51 -5.20 -34.19
C ILE A 41 21.24 -3.89 -33.80
N SER A 42 22.52 -3.75 -34.15
CA SER A 42 23.32 -2.57 -33.84
C SER A 42 23.07 -1.34 -34.73
N GLU A 43 22.23 -1.44 -35.78
CA GLU A 43 21.94 -0.34 -36.72
C GLU A 43 20.58 0.38 -36.51
N TRP A 44 19.75 -0.01 -35.54
CA TRP A 44 18.44 0.64 -35.28
C TRP A 44 18.28 1.29 -33.89
N LEU A 45 19.38 1.44 -33.14
CA LEU A 45 19.38 2.16 -31.86
C LEU A 45 20.03 3.55 -32.04
N PRO A 46 19.32 4.66 -31.78
CA PRO A 46 19.96 5.97 -31.68
C PRO A 46 20.98 5.96 -30.52
N ARG A 47 22.27 5.97 -30.86
CA ARG A 47 23.35 6.30 -29.93
C ARG A 47 23.42 7.81 -29.76
N SER A 48 22.93 8.32 -28.64
CA SER A 48 23.65 9.28 -27.76
C SER A 48 22.65 9.98 -26.86
N LEU A 49 22.67 9.68 -25.56
CA LEU A 49 22.48 10.65 -24.47
C LEU A 49 23.11 10.03 -23.21
N SER A 50 24.42 9.81 -23.28
CA SER A 50 25.25 9.64 -22.09
C SER A 50 25.56 11.04 -21.54
N GLY A 51 25.13 11.31 -20.31
CA GLY A 51 25.53 12.50 -19.56
C GLY A 51 24.77 13.78 -19.93
N GLN A 52 23.58 13.96 -19.35
CA GLN A 52 23.06 15.28 -19.04
C GLN A 52 22.57 15.28 -17.59
N GLU A 53 23.12 16.24 -16.83
CA GLU A 53 22.58 16.75 -15.58
C GLU A 53 21.05 16.85 -15.63
N TRP A 54 20.39 16.30 -14.62
CA TRP A 54 18.97 16.57 -14.35
C TRP A 54 18.84 17.97 -13.75
N GLU A 55 19.11 19.01 -14.53
CA GLU A 55 18.58 20.33 -14.17
C GLU A 55 17.06 20.24 -14.20
N LEU A 56 16.43 20.43 -13.04
CA LEU A 56 14.99 20.61 -12.90
C LEU A 56 14.56 21.76 -13.82
N ASN A 57 13.97 21.41 -14.95
CA ASN A 57 13.57 22.38 -15.95
C ASN A 57 12.26 23.06 -15.51
N GLU A 58 12.36 24.20 -14.81
CA GLU A 58 11.21 25.03 -14.37
C GLU A 58 10.26 25.42 -15.53
N GLU A 59 10.71 25.33 -16.77
CA GLU A 59 9.93 25.68 -17.96
C GLU A 59 8.82 24.67 -18.33
N ILE A 60 8.90 23.42 -17.85
CA ILE A 60 7.90 22.38 -18.16
C ILE A 60 6.67 22.49 -17.25
N LEU A 61 6.83 22.96 -16.01
CA LEU A 61 5.72 23.14 -15.06
C LEU A 61 4.87 24.37 -15.41
N THR A 62 5.48 25.43 -15.95
CA THR A 62 4.78 26.68 -16.32
C THR A 62 3.96 26.55 -17.61
N LYS A 63 4.26 25.61 -18.51
CA LYS A 63 3.57 25.47 -19.82
C LYS A 63 2.37 24.51 -19.84
N ARG A 64 2.03 23.82 -18.74
CA ARG A 64 0.81 22.98 -18.64
C ARG A 64 -0.22 23.41 -17.60
N ALA A 65 -0.02 24.56 -16.94
CA ALA A 65 -1.05 25.21 -16.13
C ALA A 65 -2.05 26.02 -17.00
N LYS A 66 -2.74 25.34 -17.93
CA LYS A 66 -3.98 25.84 -18.56
C LYS A 66 -4.94 24.67 -18.70
N LEU A 67 -5.47 24.23 -17.56
CA LEU A 67 -6.67 23.39 -17.55
C LEU A 67 -7.86 24.31 -17.88
N PRO A 68 -8.72 23.98 -18.86
CA PRO A 68 -9.96 24.70 -19.07
C PRO A 68 -10.97 24.26 -18.01
N PHE A 69 -11.28 25.14 -17.05
CA PHE A 69 -12.33 24.91 -16.07
C PHE A 69 -13.59 25.67 -16.50
N SER A 70 -14.71 24.97 -16.65
CA SER A 70 -16.03 25.58 -16.73
C SER A 70 -16.49 25.90 -15.31
N GLU A 71 -16.82 27.16 -15.05
CA GLU A 71 -17.43 27.58 -13.79
C GLU A 71 -18.77 26.84 -13.59
N SER A 72 -18.84 26.01 -12.55
CA SER A 72 -20.11 25.56 -11.99
C SER A 72 -20.30 26.23 -10.62
N SER A 73 -21.49 26.80 -10.45
CA SER A 73 -21.89 27.67 -9.36
C SER A 73 -21.96 26.93 -8.01
N GLY A 74 -20.99 27.19 -7.13
CA GLY A 74 -21.03 26.85 -5.71
C GLY A 74 -21.52 28.02 -4.85
N ASP A 75 -22.16 27.70 -3.73
CA ASP A 75 -22.80 28.61 -2.77
C ASP A 75 -21.83 29.73 -2.26
N PRO A 76 -22.22 31.02 -2.30
CA PRO A 76 -21.35 32.14 -1.90
C PRO A 76 -20.90 32.12 -0.43
N ASN A 77 -21.49 31.27 0.42
CA ASN A 77 -21.16 31.22 1.85
C ASN A 77 -19.94 30.35 2.20
N ASP A 78 -19.42 29.52 1.29
CA ASP A 78 -18.18 28.74 1.51
C ASP A 78 -16.90 29.56 1.27
N ALA A 79 -17.02 30.78 0.74
CA ALA A 79 -15.87 31.60 0.34
C ALA A 79 -15.22 32.42 1.49
N LYS A 80 -15.64 32.25 2.75
CA LYS A 80 -15.18 33.09 3.88
C LYS A 80 -14.50 32.36 5.05
N ALA A 81 -14.00 31.15 4.85
CA ALA A 81 -13.05 30.51 5.76
C ALA A 81 -11.70 30.30 5.03
N GLY A 82 -10.60 30.81 5.60
CA GLY A 82 -9.27 30.71 5.01
C GLY A 82 -8.95 29.27 4.57
N GLY A 83 -8.57 29.10 3.30
CA GLY A 83 -8.54 27.81 2.62
C GLY A 83 -7.57 26.80 3.22
N GLY A 84 -8.06 26.02 4.18
CA GLY A 84 -7.40 24.87 4.81
C GLY A 84 -8.41 23.75 5.09
N LEU A 85 -7.90 22.59 5.51
CA LEU A 85 -8.71 21.45 5.93
C LEU A 85 -8.81 21.42 7.45
N GLY A 86 -9.97 21.82 7.98
CA GLY A 86 -10.14 22.04 9.42
C GLY A 86 -9.23 23.19 9.89
N PHE A 87 -8.23 22.88 10.71
CA PHE A 87 -7.26 23.85 11.24
C PHE A 87 -5.94 23.89 10.46
N ILE A 88 -5.75 23.02 9.46
CA ILE A 88 -4.50 22.91 8.71
C ILE A 88 -4.58 23.77 7.45
N PRO A 89 -3.84 24.88 7.34
CA PRO A 89 -3.88 25.74 6.16
C PRO A 89 -3.29 25.03 4.93
N PHE A 90 -3.81 25.32 3.73
CA PHE A 90 -3.11 24.93 2.51
C PHE A 90 -1.91 25.86 2.31
N SER A 91 -0.71 25.28 2.37
CA SER A 91 0.55 26.01 2.26
C SER A 91 1.02 26.23 0.80
N ASN A 92 0.39 25.61 -0.20
CA ASN A 92 0.65 25.87 -1.61
C ASN A 92 -0.61 25.61 -2.50
N GLU A 93 -0.60 26.14 -3.74
CA GLU A 93 -1.72 26.02 -4.69
C GLU A 93 -1.96 24.59 -5.17
N LEU A 94 -0.90 23.78 -5.31
CA LEU A 94 -1.01 22.39 -5.74
C LEU A 94 -1.78 21.55 -4.71
N SER A 95 -1.46 21.68 -3.42
CA SER A 95 -2.18 21.05 -2.31
C SER A 95 -3.66 21.42 -2.31
N ARG A 96 -3.99 22.71 -2.57
CA ARG A 96 -5.38 23.17 -2.69
C ARG A 96 -6.09 22.52 -3.89
N SER A 97 -5.43 22.50 -5.05
CA SER A 97 -5.97 21.88 -6.26
C SER A 97 -6.22 20.38 -6.07
N LEU A 98 -5.27 19.67 -5.46
CA LEU A 98 -5.41 18.25 -5.14
C LEU A 98 -6.49 17.99 -4.10
N HIS A 99 -6.69 18.91 -3.13
CA HIS A 99 -7.81 18.82 -2.20
C HIS A 99 -9.15 18.87 -2.92
N LEU A 100 -9.32 19.79 -3.88
CA LEU A 100 -10.53 19.88 -4.71
C LEU A 100 -10.70 18.61 -5.54
N LYS A 101 -9.62 18.09 -6.13
CA LYS A 101 -9.63 16.84 -6.89
C LYS A 101 -10.07 15.64 -6.03
N ASN A 102 -9.66 15.59 -4.76
CA ASN A 102 -10.09 14.53 -3.83
C ASN A 102 -11.61 14.53 -3.58
N GLN A 103 -12.32 15.64 -3.84
CA GLN A 103 -13.78 15.74 -3.72
C GLN A 103 -14.53 15.22 -4.96
N GLU A 104 -13.85 15.00 -6.09
CA GLU A 104 -14.48 14.48 -7.31
C GLU A 104 -14.99 13.04 -7.11
N PRO A 105 -16.16 12.67 -7.66
CA PRO A 105 -16.71 11.32 -7.49
C PRO A 105 -15.80 10.24 -8.11
N PRO A 106 -15.99 8.95 -7.74
CA PRO A 106 -15.26 7.87 -8.37
C PRO A 106 -15.46 7.87 -9.89
N ARG A 107 -14.44 7.45 -10.61
CA ARG A 107 -14.47 7.23 -12.06
C ARG A 107 -15.05 5.86 -12.38
N ASN A 108 -15.38 5.64 -13.65
CA ASN A 108 -15.97 4.42 -14.19
C ASN A 108 -17.36 4.08 -13.59
N ARG A 109 -18.07 5.05 -13.03
CA ARG A 109 -19.44 4.86 -12.51
C ARG A 109 -20.46 4.53 -13.61
N ASP A 110 -20.17 4.91 -14.84
CA ASP A 110 -20.91 4.56 -16.04
C ASP A 110 -20.70 3.09 -16.45
N LEU A 111 -19.49 2.58 -16.27
CA LEU A 111 -19.14 1.18 -16.54
C LEU A 111 -19.58 0.24 -15.42
N PHE A 112 -19.56 0.72 -14.18
CA PHE A 112 -19.88 -0.03 -12.96
C PHE A 112 -20.89 0.76 -12.12
N PRO A 113 -22.17 0.83 -12.53
CA PRO A 113 -23.16 1.71 -11.90
C PRO A 113 -23.58 1.28 -10.49
N GLU A 114 -23.47 -0.01 -10.18
CA GLU A 114 -23.93 -0.58 -8.92
C GLU A 114 -22.77 -1.31 -8.21
N LEU A 115 -22.54 -0.95 -6.96
CA LEU A 115 -21.67 -1.69 -6.05
C LEU A 115 -22.50 -2.71 -5.28
N ALA A 116 -21.90 -3.82 -4.86
CA ALA A 116 -22.61 -4.77 -3.99
C ALA A 116 -23.03 -4.10 -2.67
N ALA A 117 -24.19 -4.45 -2.12
CA ALA A 117 -24.69 -3.82 -0.88
C ALA A 117 -23.74 -4.04 0.32
N ASP A 118 -23.05 -5.18 0.36
CA ASP A 118 -22.05 -5.56 1.35
C ASP A 118 -20.61 -5.48 0.79
N HIS A 119 -20.38 -4.62 -0.20
CA HIS A 119 -19.04 -4.45 -0.77
C HIS A 119 -18.02 -4.04 0.29
N VAL A 120 -16.79 -4.50 0.12
CA VAL A 120 -15.64 -4.12 0.97
C VAL A 120 -14.78 -3.16 0.15
N PRO A 121 -14.79 -1.84 0.43
CA PRO A 121 -13.91 -0.90 -0.25
C PRO A 121 -12.44 -1.33 -0.10
N ILE A 122 -11.68 -1.15 -1.17
CA ILE A 122 -10.25 -1.48 -1.21
C ILE A 122 -9.48 -0.17 -1.27
N VAL A 123 -8.53 0.02 -0.37
CA VAL A 123 -7.59 1.14 -0.38
C VAL A 123 -6.22 0.62 -0.79
N LEU A 124 -5.77 1.05 -1.97
CA LEU A 124 -4.42 0.83 -2.47
C LEU A 124 -3.60 2.10 -2.24
N TYR A 125 -2.64 2.09 -1.32
CA TYR A 125 -1.76 3.24 -1.11
C TYR A 125 -0.41 3.05 -1.81
N VAL A 126 0.00 4.12 -2.49
CA VAL A 126 1.07 4.10 -3.48
C VAL A 126 2.02 5.27 -3.24
N HIS A 127 3.31 5.02 -3.37
CA HIS A 127 4.34 6.04 -3.19
C HIS A 127 4.77 6.53 -4.56
N ASN A 128 5.83 5.97 -5.14
CA ASN A 128 6.30 6.32 -6.47
C ASN A 128 7.09 5.17 -7.12
N ARG A 129 6.45 4.01 -7.25
CA ARG A 129 7.03 2.84 -7.93
C ARG A 129 6.11 2.37 -9.08
N PRO A 130 6.13 3.03 -10.26
CA PRO A 130 5.21 2.74 -11.35
C PRO A 130 5.21 1.26 -11.79
N GLN A 131 6.38 0.63 -11.87
CA GLN A 131 6.50 -0.78 -12.24
C GLN A 131 5.86 -1.72 -11.20
N TYR A 132 5.89 -1.37 -9.92
CA TYR A 132 5.22 -2.14 -8.87
C TYR A 132 3.71 -1.93 -8.92
N LEU A 133 3.29 -0.67 -9.06
CA LEU A 133 1.88 -0.32 -9.23
C LEU A 133 1.24 -1.05 -10.41
N GLN A 134 1.95 -1.17 -11.54
CA GLN A 134 1.45 -1.91 -12.68
C GLN A 134 1.17 -3.38 -12.33
N VAL A 135 2.07 -4.03 -11.59
CA VAL A 135 1.90 -5.43 -11.16
C VAL A 135 0.69 -5.60 -10.25
N VAL A 136 0.50 -4.75 -9.23
CA VAL A 136 -0.66 -4.88 -8.34
C VAL A 136 -1.97 -4.60 -9.10
N VAL A 137 -1.99 -3.61 -10.02
CA VAL A 137 -3.16 -3.31 -10.85
C VAL A 137 -3.49 -4.47 -11.80
N ASP A 138 -2.48 -5.08 -12.43
CA ASP A 138 -2.64 -6.26 -13.29
C ASP A 138 -3.13 -7.49 -12.51
N SER A 139 -2.75 -7.60 -11.23
CA SER A 139 -3.23 -8.66 -10.34
C SER A 139 -4.69 -8.41 -9.91
N LEU A 140 -5.04 -7.17 -9.54
CA LEU A 140 -6.40 -6.77 -9.19
C LEU A 140 -7.38 -6.99 -10.34
N ALA A 141 -6.96 -6.75 -11.58
CA ALA A 141 -7.78 -7.00 -12.78
C ALA A 141 -8.20 -8.48 -12.95
N LYS A 142 -7.51 -9.41 -12.27
CA LYS A 142 -7.79 -10.85 -12.29
C LYS A 142 -8.61 -11.32 -11.09
N VAL A 143 -8.87 -10.43 -10.12
CA VAL A 143 -9.65 -10.76 -8.93
C VAL A 143 -11.11 -10.93 -9.31
N LYS A 144 -11.69 -12.07 -8.93
CA LYS A 144 -13.10 -12.36 -9.16
C LYS A 144 -13.98 -11.36 -8.40
N ASP A 145 -15.01 -10.86 -9.05
CA ASP A 145 -15.97 -9.91 -8.50
C ASP A 145 -15.39 -8.53 -8.12
N ILE A 146 -14.19 -8.18 -8.61
CA ILE A 146 -13.57 -6.88 -8.34
C ILE A 146 -14.39 -5.70 -8.86
N GLU A 147 -15.20 -5.92 -9.91
CA GLU A 147 -16.09 -4.94 -10.48
C GLU A 147 -17.22 -4.50 -9.53
N LYS A 148 -17.45 -5.27 -8.44
CA LYS A 148 -18.53 -5.04 -7.46
C LYS A 148 -18.11 -4.17 -6.29
N THR A 149 -16.89 -3.64 -6.28
CA THR A 149 -16.36 -2.80 -5.19
C THR A 149 -15.77 -1.48 -5.67
N LEU A 150 -15.47 -0.61 -4.71
CA LEU A 150 -14.78 0.66 -4.90
C LEU A 150 -13.28 0.48 -4.61
N LEU A 151 -12.43 0.81 -5.60
CA LEU A 151 -10.99 0.93 -5.42
C LEU A 151 -10.62 2.40 -5.16
N ILE A 152 -10.15 2.70 -3.96
CA ILE A 152 -9.56 3.99 -3.60
C ILE A 152 -8.05 3.88 -3.78
N VAL A 153 -7.46 4.71 -4.63
CA VAL A 153 -5.99 4.75 -4.82
C VAL A 153 -5.43 5.98 -4.13
N SER A 154 -4.69 5.80 -3.05
CA SER A 154 -4.13 6.87 -2.22
C SER A 154 -2.69 7.15 -2.60
N HIS A 155 -2.42 8.29 -3.22
CA HIS A 155 -1.08 8.71 -3.66
C HIS A 155 -0.34 9.53 -2.60
N ASP A 156 0.94 9.23 -2.37
CA ASP A 156 1.86 10.03 -1.54
C ASP A 156 2.32 11.31 -2.27
N GLY A 157 1.37 12.21 -2.57
CA GLY A 157 1.61 13.38 -3.40
C GLY A 157 1.19 13.14 -4.85
N TYR A 158 1.83 13.79 -5.82
CA TYR A 158 1.39 13.77 -7.22
C TYR A 158 2.51 13.32 -8.16
N PHE A 159 2.34 12.13 -8.76
CA PHE A 159 3.30 11.54 -9.68
C PHE A 159 2.64 11.20 -11.02
N PRO A 160 2.99 11.88 -12.13
CA PRO A 160 2.34 11.67 -13.43
C PRO A 160 2.38 10.21 -13.93
N ALA A 161 3.49 9.50 -13.71
CA ALA A 161 3.61 8.09 -14.12
C ALA A 161 2.64 7.18 -13.35
N MET A 162 2.50 7.40 -12.04
CA MET A 162 1.54 6.67 -11.20
C MET A 162 0.10 6.98 -11.62
N ASN A 163 -0.20 8.26 -11.87
CA ASN A 163 -1.52 8.70 -12.32
C ASN A 163 -1.92 8.05 -13.64
N ALA A 164 -1.00 7.97 -14.61
CA ALA A 164 -1.27 7.36 -15.91
C ALA A 164 -1.69 5.89 -15.78
N ILE A 165 -1.11 5.13 -14.84
CA ILE A 165 -1.50 3.73 -14.59
C ILE A 165 -2.92 3.70 -14.00
N VAL A 166 -3.18 4.50 -12.96
CA VAL A 166 -4.48 4.58 -12.29
C VAL A 166 -5.57 5.05 -13.26
N ASP A 167 -5.25 5.96 -14.18
CA ASP A 167 -6.16 6.49 -15.20
C ASP A 167 -6.66 5.45 -16.20
N ASN A 168 -5.87 4.40 -16.42
CA ASN A 168 -6.19 3.31 -17.33
C ASN A 168 -6.95 2.15 -16.68
N ILE A 169 -7.26 2.22 -15.39
CA ILE A 169 -8.06 1.18 -14.72
C ILE A 169 -9.50 1.21 -15.25
N LYS A 170 -9.97 0.07 -15.77
CA LYS A 170 -11.31 -0.11 -16.38
C LYS A 170 -12.06 -1.35 -15.91
N PHE A 171 -11.66 -1.95 -14.78
CA PHE A 171 -12.28 -3.16 -14.24
C PHE A 171 -13.14 -2.93 -12.98
N CYS A 172 -13.16 -1.73 -12.40
CA CYS A 172 -14.01 -1.37 -11.27
C CYS A 172 -14.19 0.17 -11.17
N GLN A 173 -15.00 0.64 -10.20
CA GLN A 173 -15.00 2.05 -9.82
C GLN A 173 -13.68 2.44 -9.16
N VAL A 174 -13.13 3.61 -9.53
CA VAL A 174 -11.83 4.07 -9.03
C VAL A 174 -11.89 5.49 -8.51
N LYS A 175 -11.48 5.69 -7.25
CA LYS A 175 -11.36 6.99 -6.59
C LYS A 175 -9.87 7.28 -6.30
N PRO A 176 -9.17 8.04 -7.16
CA PRO A 176 -7.84 8.52 -6.79
C PRO A 176 -7.96 9.61 -5.72
N ILE A 177 -7.11 9.54 -4.69
CA ILE A 177 -6.93 10.58 -3.69
C ILE A 177 -5.45 10.89 -3.53
N TYR A 178 -5.13 12.13 -3.21
CA TYR A 178 -3.77 12.66 -3.17
C TYR A 178 -3.46 13.23 -1.79
N ALA A 179 -2.37 12.78 -1.17
CA ALA A 179 -1.90 13.28 0.11
C ALA A 179 -1.45 14.75 -0.02
N ILE A 180 -2.36 15.67 0.31
CA ILE A 180 -2.18 17.11 0.11
C ILE A 180 -1.10 17.73 1.02
N PHE A 181 -0.64 16.99 2.02
CA PHE A 181 0.46 17.34 2.92
C PHE A 181 1.66 16.40 2.75
N SER A 182 1.74 15.67 1.63
CA SER A 182 2.91 14.85 1.33
C SER A 182 4.14 15.74 1.25
N PRO A 183 5.26 15.38 1.91
CA PRO A 183 6.54 16.05 1.78
C PRO A 183 6.98 16.27 0.32
N HIS A 184 6.55 15.42 -0.61
CA HIS A 184 6.89 15.50 -2.03
C HIS A 184 6.22 16.66 -2.78
N LEU A 185 5.23 17.33 -2.18
CA LEU A 185 4.58 18.52 -2.73
C LEU A 185 5.25 19.83 -2.30
N PHE A 186 6.30 19.76 -1.46
CA PHE A 186 6.95 20.92 -0.88
C PHE A 186 8.45 20.84 -1.14
N GLN A 187 8.96 21.71 -2.02
CA GLN A 187 10.37 21.68 -2.40
C GLN A 187 11.26 22.31 -1.34
N ASP A 188 10.89 23.49 -0.84
CA ASP A 188 11.74 24.32 0.04
C ASP A 188 11.05 24.73 1.34
N SER A 189 10.07 23.95 1.81
CA SER A 189 9.34 24.23 3.05
C SER A 189 8.83 22.96 3.71
N PHE A 190 8.55 23.01 5.01
CA PHE A 190 7.87 21.92 5.71
C PHE A 190 6.46 21.69 5.12
N PRO A 191 5.99 20.44 4.94
CA PRO A 191 6.58 19.16 5.35
C PRO A 191 7.62 18.56 4.40
N GLY A 192 8.06 19.27 3.36
CA GLY A 192 9.24 18.94 2.56
C GLY A 192 10.54 19.30 3.28
N LEU A 193 11.67 19.38 2.57
CA LEU A 193 12.96 19.77 3.16
C LEU A 193 13.16 21.29 3.02
N GLY A 194 13.19 22.02 4.13
CA GLY A 194 13.44 23.46 4.11
C GLY A 194 14.92 23.82 3.99
N PRO A 195 15.26 25.05 3.56
CA PRO A 195 16.64 25.55 3.56
C PRO A 195 17.23 25.65 4.97
N ASP A 196 16.38 25.88 5.97
CA ASP A 196 16.76 26.00 7.38
C ASP A 196 16.74 24.67 8.13
N ASP A 197 16.36 23.56 7.50
CA ASP A 197 16.28 22.26 8.15
C ASP A 197 17.68 21.67 8.42
N CYS A 198 17.83 21.06 9.60
CA CYS A 198 19.05 20.34 9.95
C CYS A 198 19.26 19.11 9.06
N ARG A 199 20.46 18.98 8.48
CA ARG A 199 20.82 17.88 7.57
C ARG A 199 21.68 16.78 8.22
N GLY A 200 22.07 16.97 9.47
CA GLY A 200 22.90 16.05 10.23
C GLY A 200 23.12 16.52 11.66
N ALA A 201 23.76 15.69 12.48
CA ALA A 201 23.99 15.99 13.90
C ALA A 201 24.90 17.22 14.11
N GLU A 202 25.86 17.46 13.21
CA GLU A 202 26.83 18.57 13.29
C GLU A 202 26.20 19.93 12.95
N ASP A 203 25.13 19.93 12.14
CA ASP A 203 24.51 21.11 11.55
C ASP A 203 23.82 22.01 12.61
N HIS A 204 23.23 21.40 13.64
CA HIS A 204 22.52 22.14 14.68
C HIS A 204 23.47 22.92 15.59
N ALA A 205 24.66 22.39 15.87
CA ALA A 205 25.63 23.05 16.73
C ALA A 205 26.28 24.27 16.05
N GLU A 206 26.44 24.22 14.72
CA GLU A 206 27.17 25.24 13.96
C GLU A 206 26.28 26.32 13.35
N ARG A 207 25.07 25.97 12.89
CA ARG A 207 24.21 26.87 12.10
C ARG A 207 22.91 27.30 12.77
N GLY A 208 22.54 26.69 13.90
CA GLY A 208 21.25 26.93 14.53
C GLY A 208 20.06 26.57 13.61
N CYS A 209 20.20 25.51 12.82
CA CYS A 209 19.16 24.98 11.95
C CYS A 209 17.92 24.50 12.74
N VAL A 210 16.80 24.30 12.04
CA VAL A 210 15.52 23.90 12.59
C VAL A 210 15.32 22.39 12.46
N GLY A 211 14.95 21.74 13.56
CA GLY A 211 14.57 20.33 13.59
C GLY A 211 15.01 19.68 14.89
N ASN A 212 14.26 18.67 15.35
CA ASN A 212 14.66 17.87 16.50
C ASN A 212 15.20 16.52 16.01
N PRO A 213 16.35 16.06 16.54
CA PRO A 213 16.86 14.75 16.19
C PRO A 213 15.98 13.64 16.79
N ASP A 214 16.03 12.46 16.19
CA ASP A 214 15.53 11.21 16.74
C ASP A 214 16.37 10.71 17.93
N GLN A 215 15.97 9.60 18.53
CA GLN A 215 16.66 8.97 19.67
C GLN A 215 18.11 8.55 19.37
N TYR A 216 18.49 8.49 18.09
CA TYR A 216 19.84 8.14 17.63
C TYR A 216 20.63 9.37 17.15
N GLY A 217 20.09 10.58 17.28
CA GLY A 217 20.75 11.82 16.89
C GLY A 217 20.57 12.22 15.42
N ASN A 218 19.76 11.48 14.64
CA ASN A 218 19.53 11.77 13.22
C ASN A 218 18.36 12.75 13.04
N HIS A 219 18.48 13.65 12.08
CA HIS A 219 17.38 14.55 11.70
C HIS A 219 16.50 13.91 10.62
N ARG A 220 15.30 14.47 10.45
CA ARG A 220 14.28 13.97 9.52
C ARG A 220 14.82 13.82 8.09
N ALA A 221 14.38 12.75 7.42
CA ALA A 221 14.62 12.54 6.00
C ALA A 221 13.28 12.35 5.28
N VAL A 222 12.99 13.26 4.33
CA VAL A 222 11.75 13.33 3.54
C VAL A 222 11.29 11.98 3.00
N ARG A 223 12.24 11.17 2.49
CA ARG A 223 11.97 9.85 1.90
C ARG A 223 11.34 8.84 2.86
N ILE A 224 11.66 8.90 4.16
CA ILE A 224 11.22 7.89 5.14
C ILE A 224 10.04 8.39 5.97
N ILE A 225 9.99 9.68 6.27
CA ILE A 225 8.87 10.26 7.04
C ILE A 225 7.56 10.28 6.24
N SER A 226 7.63 10.30 4.91
CA SER A 226 6.42 10.34 4.08
C SER A 226 5.55 9.10 4.29
N LEU A 227 6.16 7.93 4.57
CA LEU A 227 5.47 6.66 4.84
C LEU A 227 4.42 6.78 5.95
N LYS A 228 4.84 7.23 7.14
CA LYS A 228 3.95 7.34 8.31
C LYS A 228 2.99 8.51 8.21
N HIS A 229 3.41 9.62 7.62
CA HIS A 229 2.50 10.73 7.30
C HIS A 229 1.39 10.31 6.35
N HIS A 230 1.75 9.67 5.23
CA HIS A 230 0.82 9.23 4.20
C HIS A 230 -0.17 8.22 4.76
N TRP A 231 0.30 7.21 5.49
CA TRP A 231 -0.57 6.21 6.10
C TRP A 231 -1.58 6.84 7.06
N TRP A 232 -1.13 7.74 7.94
CA TRP A 232 -2.01 8.38 8.93
C TRP A 232 -2.99 9.37 8.29
N TRP A 233 -2.52 10.19 7.34
CA TRP A 233 -3.38 11.08 6.57
C TRP A 233 -4.45 10.30 5.79
N MET A 234 -4.04 9.20 5.14
CA MET A 234 -4.92 8.33 4.37
C MET A 234 -6.00 7.73 5.27
N MET A 235 -5.62 7.18 6.42
CA MET A 235 -6.58 6.57 7.35
C MET A 235 -7.66 7.58 7.78
N ASN A 236 -7.26 8.79 8.20
CA ASN A 236 -8.23 9.84 8.55
C ASN A 236 -9.08 10.30 7.35
N THR A 237 -8.50 10.38 6.16
CA THR A 237 -9.21 10.79 4.94
C THR A 237 -10.23 9.75 4.49
N VAL A 238 -9.84 8.49 4.41
CA VAL A 238 -10.73 7.41 3.99
C VAL A 238 -11.84 7.22 5.02
N TRP A 239 -11.55 7.19 6.31
CA TRP A 239 -12.58 6.94 7.30
C TRP A 239 -13.49 8.14 7.56
N ASP A 240 -12.99 9.38 7.55
CA ASP A 240 -13.80 10.52 7.99
C ASP A 240 -13.99 11.61 6.92
N GLY A 241 -13.12 11.65 5.90
CA GLY A 241 -13.07 12.72 4.90
C GLY A 241 -13.85 12.46 3.61
N LEU A 242 -13.86 11.21 3.12
CA LEU A 242 -14.44 10.87 1.83
C LEU A 242 -15.96 10.68 1.89
N ALA A 243 -16.68 11.22 0.91
CA ALA A 243 -18.14 11.08 0.83
C ALA A 243 -18.57 9.62 0.68
N GLU A 244 -17.74 8.81 0.01
CA GLU A 244 -17.97 7.41 -0.31
C GLU A 244 -17.88 6.49 0.92
N THR A 245 -17.10 6.86 1.94
CA THR A 245 -16.75 5.97 3.07
C THR A 245 -16.97 6.58 4.45
N ARG A 246 -17.23 7.88 4.59
CA ARG A 246 -17.44 8.54 5.90
C ARG A 246 -18.59 7.98 6.74
N ASN A 247 -19.58 7.36 6.09
CA ASN A 247 -20.73 6.72 6.74
C ASN A 247 -20.65 5.19 6.68
N HIS A 248 -19.53 4.63 6.21
CA HIS A 248 -19.33 3.19 6.15
C HIS A 248 -18.91 2.66 7.53
N ASP A 249 -19.69 1.72 8.07
CA ASP A 249 -19.39 1.04 9.33
C ASP A 249 -18.69 -0.31 9.12
N GLY A 250 -18.74 -0.82 7.88
CA GLY A 250 -18.17 -2.10 7.50
C GLY A 250 -16.65 -2.09 7.45
N ASN A 251 -16.11 -3.18 6.91
CA ASN A 251 -14.67 -3.35 6.74
C ASN A 251 -14.14 -2.60 5.51
N ILE A 252 -12.89 -2.14 5.59
CA ILE A 252 -12.11 -1.63 4.45
C ILE A 252 -10.83 -2.46 4.36
N LEU A 253 -10.49 -2.94 3.16
CA LEU A 253 -9.27 -3.70 2.88
C LEU A 253 -8.14 -2.75 2.46
N PHE A 254 -6.97 -2.89 3.07
CA PHE A 254 -5.79 -2.07 2.79
C PHE A 254 -4.68 -2.90 2.14
N ILE A 255 -4.14 -2.40 1.03
CA ILE A 255 -3.06 -3.03 0.24
C ILE A 255 -2.05 -1.98 -0.24
N GLU A 256 -0.84 -2.43 -0.61
CA GLU A 256 0.28 -1.60 -1.05
C GLU A 256 0.65 -1.86 -2.51
N GLU A 257 1.39 -0.94 -3.12
CA GLU A 257 1.83 -1.03 -4.51
C GLU A 257 2.75 -2.23 -4.81
N ASP A 258 3.38 -2.82 -3.79
CA ASP A 258 4.24 -4.01 -3.90
C ASP A 258 3.59 -5.31 -3.40
N HIS A 259 2.25 -5.33 -3.39
CA HIS A 259 1.48 -6.55 -3.22
C HIS A 259 1.08 -7.18 -4.56
N VAL A 260 0.88 -8.49 -4.55
CA VAL A 260 0.18 -9.26 -5.58
C VAL A 260 -1.13 -9.72 -4.94
N ILE A 261 -2.25 -9.42 -5.58
CA ILE A 261 -3.57 -9.84 -5.11
C ILE A 261 -4.01 -11.06 -5.92
N LEU A 262 -4.38 -12.15 -5.22
CA LEU A 262 -4.74 -13.41 -5.87
C LEU A 262 -6.20 -13.41 -6.32
N PRO A 263 -6.56 -14.22 -7.34
CA PRO A 263 -7.91 -14.19 -7.91
C PRO A 263 -9.05 -14.40 -6.89
N ASP A 264 -8.79 -15.14 -5.81
CA ASP A 264 -9.77 -15.45 -4.75
C ASP A 264 -9.90 -14.36 -3.66
N ALA A 265 -9.03 -13.34 -3.66
CA ALA A 265 -8.84 -12.41 -2.55
C ALA A 265 -10.11 -11.69 -2.09
N TYR A 266 -10.94 -11.24 -3.03
CA TYR A 266 -12.13 -10.47 -2.68
C TYR A 266 -13.20 -11.35 -2.01
N CYS A 267 -13.41 -12.56 -2.52
CA CYS A 267 -14.32 -13.50 -1.86
C CYS A 267 -13.73 -13.99 -0.52
N ALA A 268 -12.42 -14.24 -0.46
CA ALA A 268 -11.73 -14.61 0.77
C ALA A 268 -11.91 -13.55 1.88
N ILE A 269 -11.75 -12.25 1.57
CA ILE A 269 -11.93 -11.20 2.59
C ILE A 269 -13.37 -11.13 3.09
N GLN A 270 -14.35 -11.25 2.19
CA GLN A 270 -15.77 -11.24 2.56
C GLN A 270 -16.12 -12.42 3.48
N MET A 271 -15.62 -13.62 3.17
CA MET A 271 -15.80 -14.81 4.01
C MET A 271 -15.10 -14.66 5.38
N LEU A 272 -13.87 -14.17 5.40
CA LEU A 272 -13.13 -13.95 6.65
C LEU A 272 -13.82 -12.93 7.56
N ILE A 273 -14.38 -11.85 7.01
CA ILE A 273 -15.16 -10.86 7.77
C ILE A 273 -16.35 -11.52 8.46
N LYS A 274 -17.11 -12.35 7.74
CA LYS A 274 -18.26 -13.10 8.29
C LYS A 274 -17.81 -14.08 9.37
N LEU A 275 -16.74 -14.85 9.11
CA LEU A 275 -16.19 -15.83 10.05
C LEU A 275 -15.61 -15.20 11.30
N LYS A 276 -14.96 -14.03 11.18
CA LYS A 276 -14.36 -13.32 12.31
C LYS A 276 -15.38 -13.01 13.40
N ALA A 277 -16.65 -12.75 13.05
CA ALA A 277 -17.71 -12.51 14.04
C ALA A 277 -17.98 -13.71 14.96
N THR A 278 -17.83 -14.95 14.46
CA THR A 278 -18.17 -16.17 15.22
C THR A 278 -16.95 -16.99 15.65
N LYS A 279 -15.85 -16.91 14.89
CA LYS A 279 -14.63 -17.71 15.10
C LYS A 279 -13.54 -16.98 15.86
N CYS A 280 -13.50 -15.64 15.79
CA CYS A 280 -12.55 -14.81 16.53
C CYS A 280 -13.16 -13.44 16.86
N PRO A 281 -14.16 -13.39 17.76
CA PRO A 281 -14.80 -12.14 18.13
C PRO A 281 -13.79 -11.14 18.72
N GLU A 282 -12.71 -11.61 19.35
CA GLU A 282 -11.64 -10.77 19.90
C GLU A 282 -10.67 -10.21 18.85
N CYS A 283 -10.57 -10.81 17.66
CA CYS A 283 -9.69 -10.31 16.61
C CYS A 283 -10.07 -8.85 16.26
N LEU A 284 -9.10 -8.01 15.96
CA LEU A 284 -9.35 -6.63 15.48
C LEU A 284 -9.50 -6.58 13.97
N ALA A 285 -8.84 -7.48 13.26
CA ALA A 285 -8.80 -7.46 11.81
C ALA A 285 -9.02 -8.86 11.23
N VAL A 286 -9.04 -8.89 9.90
CA VAL A 286 -8.78 -10.08 9.10
C VAL A 286 -7.62 -9.79 8.15
N ASN A 287 -6.86 -10.81 7.75
CA ASN A 287 -5.73 -10.67 6.82
C ASN A 287 -5.84 -11.65 5.66
N LEU A 288 -5.43 -11.21 4.47
CA LEU A 288 -5.31 -12.05 3.28
C LEU A 288 -4.01 -12.86 3.23
N ALA A 289 -3.04 -12.57 4.09
CA ALA A 289 -1.72 -13.20 4.05
C ALA A 289 -1.24 -13.57 5.45
N PRO A 290 -0.33 -14.55 5.58
CA PRO A 290 0.41 -14.78 6.81
C PRO A 290 1.25 -13.57 7.23
N VAL A 291 1.46 -13.42 8.54
CA VAL A 291 2.37 -12.40 9.09
C VAL A 291 3.82 -12.58 8.64
N ASP A 292 4.25 -13.83 8.42
CA ASP A 292 5.49 -14.09 7.69
C ASP A 292 5.23 -13.88 6.21
N VAL A 293 5.66 -12.72 5.71
CA VAL A 293 5.52 -12.33 4.31
C VAL A 293 6.18 -13.30 3.33
N ASN A 294 7.02 -14.25 3.79
CA ASN A 294 7.62 -15.28 2.96
C ASN A 294 6.81 -16.58 2.89
N SER A 295 5.77 -16.72 3.70
CA SER A 295 4.92 -17.90 3.76
C SER A 295 3.72 -17.77 2.80
N ARG A 296 3.39 -18.87 2.11
CA ARG A 296 2.10 -19.01 1.37
C ARG A 296 0.98 -19.58 2.25
N GLY A 297 1.27 -19.82 3.53
CA GLY A 297 0.35 -20.44 4.49
C GLY A 297 0.59 -21.94 4.67
N GLU A 298 -0.10 -22.51 5.66
CA GLU A 298 0.07 -23.89 6.12
C GLU A 298 -0.63 -24.91 5.22
N ASN A 299 -1.60 -24.48 4.41
CA ASN A 299 -2.38 -25.32 3.50
C ASN A 299 -3.10 -26.51 4.19
N TYR A 300 -3.54 -26.33 5.43
CA TYR A 300 -4.36 -27.29 6.18
C TYR A 300 -5.77 -26.74 6.46
N PRO A 301 -6.80 -27.58 6.63
CA PRO A 301 -8.20 -27.14 6.82
C PRO A 301 -8.44 -26.54 8.23
N VAL A 302 -7.86 -25.37 8.49
CA VAL A 302 -7.90 -24.65 9.76
C VAL A 302 -7.92 -23.14 9.49
N LEU A 303 -8.59 -22.38 10.35
CA LEU A 303 -8.48 -20.92 10.39
C LEU A 303 -7.34 -20.53 11.32
N ILE A 304 -6.57 -19.51 10.95
CA ILE A 304 -5.44 -19.07 11.77
C ILE A 304 -5.75 -17.74 12.45
N VAL A 305 -5.49 -17.68 13.75
CA VAL A 305 -5.46 -16.44 14.53
C VAL A 305 -4.02 -16.11 14.89
N GLU A 306 -3.53 -14.97 14.43
CA GLU A 306 -2.15 -14.55 14.64
C GLU A 306 -2.04 -13.01 14.72
N LYS A 307 -0.80 -12.53 14.73
CA LYS A 307 -0.43 -11.11 14.70
C LYS A 307 -0.92 -10.48 13.37
N ILE A 308 -1.62 -9.33 13.40
CA ILE A 308 -1.94 -8.54 12.19
C ILE A 308 -0.68 -8.32 11.32
N GLY A 309 -0.72 -8.79 10.08
CA GLY A 309 0.29 -8.50 9.06
C GLY A 309 0.01 -7.18 8.33
N ASN A 310 1.03 -6.65 7.65
CA ASN A 310 0.92 -5.47 6.78
C ASN A 310 0.40 -5.82 5.37
N VAL A 311 0.34 -7.11 4.99
CA VAL A 311 -0.17 -7.54 3.69
C VAL A 311 -1.67 -7.84 3.76
N GLY A 312 -2.49 -7.01 3.08
CA GLY A 312 -3.91 -7.26 2.87
C GLY A 312 -4.73 -7.34 4.15
N TYR A 313 -4.57 -6.37 5.05
CA TYR A 313 -5.33 -6.30 6.30
C TYR A 313 -6.64 -5.54 6.11
N SER A 314 -7.67 -5.95 6.85
CA SER A 314 -8.99 -5.31 6.82
C SER A 314 -9.57 -5.19 8.22
N PHE A 315 -10.13 -4.02 8.53
CA PHE A 315 -10.84 -3.76 9.78
C PHE A 315 -11.98 -2.77 9.58
N ASN A 316 -12.87 -2.69 10.57
CA ASN A 316 -14.09 -1.87 10.53
C ASN A 316 -13.94 -0.54 11.27
N ARG A 317 -15.00 0.30 11.22
CA ARG A 317 -15.02 1.62 11.87
C ARG A 317 -14.74 1.56 13.37
N THR A 318 -15.25 0.55 14.08
CA THR A 318 -15.00 0.38 15.52
C THR A 318 -13.50 0.27 15.80
N VAL A 319 -12.80 -0.55 15.01
CA VAL A 319 -11.36 -0.74 15.16
C VAL A 319 -10.60 0.51 14.75
N PHE A 320 -11.02 1.20 13.67
CA PHE A 320 -10.47 2.51 13.32
C PHE A 320 -10.60 3.50 14.48
N ASN A 321 -11.77 3.62 15.12
CA ASN A 321 -11.98 4.53 16.25
C ASN A 321 -11.07 4.18 17.45
N MET A 322 -10.82 2.90 17.70
CA MET A 322 -9.85 2.47 18.71
C MET A 322 -8.43 2.92 18.34
N ILE A 323 -8.00 2.73 17.09
CA ILE A 323 -6.70 3.18 16.58
C ILE A 323 -6.59 4.72 16.65
N HIS A 324 -7.63 5.42 16.22
CA HIS A 324 -7.74 6.87 16.23
C HIS A 324 -7.62 7.45 17.64
N SER A 325 -8.21 6.79 18.64
CA SER A 325 -8.06 7.16 20.06
C SER A 325 -6.62 7.10 20.57
N LYS A 326 -5.73 6.41 19.84
CA LYS A 326 -4.29 6.29 20.13
C LYS A 326 -3.43 7.17 19.22
N SER A 327 -3.98 8.26 18.68
CA SER A 327 -3.23 9.22 17.86
C SER A 327 -1.97 9.77 18.55
N LYS A 328 -2.04 10.12 19.84
CA LYS A 328 -0.89 10.64 20.61
C LYS A 328 0.25 9.62 20.76
N PRO A 329 0.00 8.37 21.22
CA PRO A 329 1.02 7.32 21.17
C PRO A 329 1.58 7.08 19.77
N PHE A 330 0.73 7.00 18.74
CA PHE A 330 1.18 6.77 17.36
C PHE A 330 2.08 7.89 16.84
N CYS A 331 1.64 9.14 16.94
CA CYS A 331 2.35 10.30 16.40
C CYS A 331 3.61 10.69 17.17
N LYS A 332 3.77 10.24 18.42
CA LYS A 332 4.95 10.56 19.26
C LYS A 332 5.95 9.42 19.38
N PHE A 333 5.59 8.19 19.00
CA PHE A 333 6.54 7.08 19.00
C PHE A 333 7.61 7.32 17.94
N ASP A 334 8.88 7.26 18.34
CA ASP A 334 10.02 7.61 17.52
C ASP A 334 10.40 6.47 16.56
N ASP A 335 9.49 6.21 15.64
CA ASP A 335 9.67 5.27 14.53
C ASP A 335 8.91 5.80 13.32
N TYR A 336 9.61 5.96 12.20
CA TYR A 336 9.01 6.40 10.94
C TYR A 336 8.19 5.30 10.25
N ASN A 337 8.26 4.05 10.70
CA ASN A 337 7.45 2.95 10.17
C ASN A 337 6.10 2.92 10.88
N TRP A 338 5.01 3.08 10.12
CA TRP A 338 3.66 3.09 10.67
C TRP A 338 3.29 1.75 11.31
N ASP A 339 3.69 0.62 10.70
CA ASP A 339 3.36 -0.74 11.13
C ASP A 339 4.12 -1.13 12.41
N ILE A 340 5.41 -0.80 12.51
CA ILE A 340 6.20 -0.95 13.74
C ILE A 340 5.59 -0.10 14.85
N THR A 341 5.24 1.16 14.55
CA THR A 341 4.55 2.03 15.51
C THR A 341 3.24 1.40 16.01
N MET A 342 2.44 0.83 15.12
CA MET A 342 1.20 0.13 15.50
C MET A 342 1.48 -1.01 16.47
N TRP A 343 2.52 -1.80 16.20
CA TRP A 343 2.90 -2.96 17.01
C TRP A 343 3.55 -2.63 18.34
N ALA A 344 4.30 -1.54 18.41
CA ALA A 344 5.02 -1.15 19.60
C ALA A 344 4.18 -0.25 20.54
N ALA A 345 3.38 0.65 19.99
CA ALA A 345 2.73 1.72 20.75
C ALA A 345 1.19 1.70 20.74
N VAL A 346 0.55 1.06 19.75
CA VAL A 346 -0.91 1.10 19.60
C VAL A 346 -1.58 -0.21 20.02
N PHE A 347 -1.35 -1.31 19.30
CA PHE A 347 -2.00 -2.59 19.54
C PHE A 347 -1.78 -3.18 20.95
N PRO A 348 -0.60 -3.02 21.61
CA PRO A 348 -0.42 -3.48 22.98
C PRO A 348 -1.38 -2.84 23.99
N SER A 349 -1.97 -1.68 23.66
CA SER A 349 -2.96 -1.01 24.52
C SER A 349 -4.39 -1.53 24.35
N PHE A 350 -4.63 -2.47 23.43
CA PHE A 350 -5.94 -3.04 23.16
C PHE A 350 -6.12 -4.42 23.82
N PRO A 351 -7.35 -4.79 24.24
CA PRO A 351 -7.60 -6.06 24.92
C PRO A 351 -7.14 -7.31 24.14
N SER A 352 -7.20 -7.26 22.82
CA SER A 352 -6.80 -8.37 21.94
C SER A 352 -5.39 -8.24 21.35
N ALA A 353 -4.60 -7.28 21.82
CA ALA A 353 -3.18 -7.11 21.48
C ALA A 353 -2.84 -7.14 19.97
N GLY A 354 -3.80 -6.87 19.08
CA GLY A 354 -3.59 -6.90 17.63
C GLY A 354 -3.83 -8.26 16.95
N TYR A 355 -4.72 -9.12 17.46
CA TYR A 355 -5.07 -10.36 16.77
C TYR A 355 -5.81 -10.13 15.43
N THR A 356 -5.51 -10.95 14.43
CA THR A 356 -6.20 -11.04 13.13
C THR A 356 -6.67 -12.47 12.86
N LEU A 357 -7.74 -12.63 12.08
CA LEU A 357 -8.15 -13.93 11.53
C LEU A 357 -7.77 -14.02 10.05
N ARG A 358 -7.18 -15.14 9.63
CA ARG A 358 -6.90 -15.41 8.21
C ARG A 358 -7.19 -16.86 7.82
N GLY A 359 -7.19 -17.10 6.52
CA GLY A 359 -7.17 -18.45 5.96
C GLY A 359 -5.81 -19.14 6.12
N PRO A 360 -5.75 -20.46 5.85
CA PRO A 360 -4.53 -21.25 5.89
C PRO A 360 -3.68 -21.08 4.62
N ARG A 361 -4.15 -20.32 3.63
CA ARG A 361 -3.42 -19.99 2.41
C ARG A 361 -3.45 -18.49 2.21
N ALA A 362 -2.40 -17.96 1.61
CA ALA A 362 -2.35 -16.57 1.19
C ALA A 362 -3.33 -16.34 0.02
N SER A 363 -4.06 -15.23 0.07
CA SER A 363 -4.81 -14.63 -1.04
C SER A 363 -4.23 -13.26 -1.43
N ALA A 364 -3.15 -12.84 -0.77
CA ALA A 364 -2.30 -11.72 -1.18
C ALA A 364 -0.85 -12.02 -0.77
N MET A 365 0.13 -11.47 -1.48
CA MET A 365 1.55 -11.68 -1.21
C MET A 365 2.33 -10.39 -1.41
N HIS A 366 3.39 -10.20 -0.63
CA HIS A 366 4.37 -9.15 -0.87
C HIS A 366 5.41 -9.63 -1.87
N PHE A 367 5.63 -8.91 -2.98
CA PHE A 367 6.67 -9.27 -3.95
C PHE A 367 7.91 -8.38 -3.88
N GLY A 368 7.80 -7.14 -3.39
CA GLY A 368 8.97 -6.28 -3.28
C GLY A 368 10.08 -6.84 -2.36
N LYS A 369 11.35 -6.62 -2.71
CA LYS A 369 12.49 -6.80 -1.79
C LYS A 369 13.26 -5.50 -1.61
N CYS A 370 13.39 -4.67 -2.65
CA CYS A 370 13.89 -3.30 -2.57
C CYS A 370 12.79 -2.34 -2.11
N GLY A 371 12.64 -2.19 -0.79
CA GLY A 371 11.78 -1.18 -0.18
C GLY A 371 12.47 0.18 -0.05
N LEU A 372 11.72 1.18 0.45
CA LEU A 372 12.24 2.52 0.75
C LEU A 372 13.36 2.55 1.80
N HIS A 373 13.61 1.46 2.52
CA HIS A 373 14.70 1.32 3.49
C HIS A 373 16.05 0.93 2.87
N GLN A 374 16.05 0.38 1.65
CA GLN A 374 17.28 0.03 0.95
C GLN A 374 17.67 1.22 0.09
N GLY A 375 18.81 1.86 0.39
CA GLY A 375 19.32 2.97 -0.41
C GLY A 375 19.32 2.61 -1.90
N GLN A 376 18.71 3.44 -2.75
CA GLN A 376 18.88 3.26 -4.19
C GLN A 376 20.34 3.61 -4.51
N GLU A 377 21.17 2.61 -4.79
CA GLU A 377 22.50 2.85 -5.34
C GLU A 377 22.34 3.44 -6.75
N LYS A 378 22.97 4.59 -7.00
CA LYS A 378 22.97 5.23 -8.32
C LYS A 378 23.46 4.24 -9.39
N GLY A 379 22.66 4.02 -10.44
CA GLY A 379 23.06 3.25 -11.63
C GLY A 379 22.69 1.76 -11.65
N LYS A 380 21.91 1.26 -10.68
CA LYS A 380 21.30 -0.08 -10.77
C LYS A 380 19.88 0.00 -11.34
N PRO A 381 19.43 -1.01 -12.14
CA PRO A 381 18.07 -1.03 -12.68
C PRO A 381 17.03 -0.95 -11.57
N GLU A 382 15.91 -0.28 -11.86
CA GLU A 382 14.73 -0.16 -11.00
C GLU A 382 14.32 -1.56 -10.52
N CYS A 383 14.48 -1.84 -9.22
CA CYS A 383 14.26 -3.19 -8.69
C CYS A 383 12.88 -3.74 -9.05
N ILE A 384 12.83 -5.02 -9.41
CA ILE A 384 11.66 -5.89 -9.40
C ILE A 384 12.16 -7.18 -8.77
N ASP A 385 11.58 -7.55 -7.64
CA ASP A 385 12.07 -8.66 -6.85
C ASP A 385 11.05 -9.79 -6.78
N ASP A 386 11.56 -11.02 -6.85
CA ASP A 386 10.82 -12.27 -6.68
C ASP A 386 9.67 -12.57 -7.66
N TYR A 387 10.00 -12.70 -8.95
CA TYR A 387 9.07 -13.21 -9.97
C TYR A 387 8.45 -14.58 -9.63
N ASP A 388 9.08 -15.37 -8.75
CA ASP A 388 8.49 -16.64 -8.31
C ASP A 388 7.23 -16.43 -7.46
N ARG A 389 7.10 -15.29 -6.77
CA ARG A 389 5.87 -14.92 -6.05
C ARG A 389 4.75 -14.48 -6.99
N LEU A 390 5.08 -14.06 -8.21
CA LEU A 390 4.08 -13.77 -9.25
C LEU A 390 3.46 -15.04 -9.85
N LYS A 391 4.04 -16.21 -9.59
CA LYS A 391 3.46 -17.48 -10.02
C LYS A 391 2.25 -17.79 -9.15
N VAL A 392 1.07 -17.66 -9.77
CA VAL A 392 -0.21 -18.10 -9.20
C VAL A 392 -0.40 -19.58 -9.52
N THR A 393 -0.65 -20.40 -8.51
CA THR A 393 -0.95 -21.82 -8.70
C THR A 393 -2.46 -22.02 -8.93
N SER A 394 -2.85 -23.13 -9.55
CA SER A 394 -4.26 -23.38 -9.90
C SER A 394 -5.20 -23.47 -8.69
N ASP A 395 -4.65 -23.78 -7.51
CA ASP A 395 -5.42 -23.83 -6.28
C ASP A 395 -5.64 -22.44 -5.67
N GLU A 396 -4.91 -21.41 -6.11
CA GLU A 396 -5.03 -20.01 -5.67
C GLU A 396 -6.10 -19.22 -6.46
N THR A 397 -6.87 -19.88 -7.33
CA THR A 397 -7.89 -19.21 -8.15
C THR A 397 -9.28 -19.17 -7.52
N GLU A 398 -9.54 -20.00 -6.50
CA GLU A 398 -10.84 -20.07 -5.82
C GLU A 398 -10.66 -20.06 -4.29
N PRO A 399 -11.59 -19.44 -3.54
CA PRO A 399 -11.50 -19.34 -2.08
C PRO A 399 -11.48 -20.72 -1.43
N TYR A 400 -10.52 -20.94 -0.54
CA TYR A 400 -10.43 -22.16 0.26
C TYR A 400 -10.64 -21.82 1.72
N LEU A 401 -11.90 -21.61 2.07
CA LEU A 401 -12.36 -21.34 3.43
C LEU A 401 -13.63 -22.15 3.70
N ASN A 402 -13.78 -22.62 4.93
CA ASN A 402 -14.95 -23.36 5.36
C ASN A 402 -15.34 -22.96 6.78
N GLU A 403 -16.62 -22.72 6.99
CA GLU A 403 -17.18 -22.28 8.27
C GLU A 403 -17.08 -23.35 9.37
N GLU A 404 -16.92 -24.62 9.01
CA GLU A 404 -16.76 -25.74 9.95
C GLU A 404 -15.35 -25.86 10.51
N TRP A 405 -14.37 -25.18 9.89
CA TRP A 405 -12.97 -25.28 10.33
C TRP A 405 -12.76 -24.78 11.75
N LYS A 406 -11.84 -25.46 12.44
CA LYS A 406 -11.36 -25.07 13.77
C LYS A 406 -10.42 -23.89 13.64
N VAL A 407 -10.19 -23.20 14.76
CA VAL A 407 -9.25 -22.09 14.86
C VAL A 407 -7.98 -22.56 15.54
N MET A 408 -6.83 -22.27 14.93
CA MET A 408 -5.51 -22.40 15.54
C MET A 408 -4.97 -21.01 15.87
N LYS A 409 -4.69 -20.76 17.14
CA LYS A 409 -4.25 -19.46 17.64
C LYS A 409 -2.76 -19.50 17.97
N PHE A 410 -1.99 -18.60 17.35
CA PHE A 410 -0.59 -18.39 17.65
C PHE A 410 -0.41 -17.28 18.69
N PRO A 411 0.56 -17.39 19.60
CA PRO A 411 0.86 -16.31 20.54
C PRO A 411 1.45 -15.11 19.79
N ILE A 412 1.02 -13.89 20.15
CA ILE A 412 1.64 -12.66 19.64
C ILE A 412 2.97 -12.45 20.35
N ARG A 413 4.07 -12.39 19.58
CA ARG A 413 5.37 -11.90 20.06
C ARG A 413 5.47 -10.42 19.70
N GLY A 414 5.37 -9.57 20.72
CA GLY A 414 5.53 -8.12 20.60
C GLY A 414 6.99 -7.68 20.70
N TYR A 415 7.21 -6.38 20.62
CA TYR A 415 8.51 -5.78 20.95
C TYR A 415 8.78 -5.89 22.47
N ASN A 416 10.05 -5.97 22.83
CA ASN A 416 10.46 -6.05 24.24
C ASN A 416 10.07 -4.77 25.00
N LYS A 417 9.84 -4.90 26.30
CA LYS A 417 9.60 -3.76 27.19
C LYS A 417 10.78 -2.79 27.08
N GLY A 418 10.50 -1.52 26.77
CA GLY A 418 11.52 -0.48 26.57
C GLY A 418 12.00 -0.31 25.13
N PHE A 419 11.37 -0.96 24.14
CA PHE A 419 11.59 -0.62 22.73
C PHE A 419 11.00 0.77 22.44
N GLU A 420 11.86 1.72 22.04
CA GLU A 420 11.50 3.12 21.80
C GLU A 420 11.41 3.47 20.30
N GLY A 421 11.54 2.48 19.41
CA GLY A 421 11.48 2.64 17.96
C GLY A 421 12.85 2.59 17.29
N TRP A 422 12.87 2.66 15.96
CA TRP A 422 14.09 2.71 15.14
C TRP A 422 14.51 4.13 14.72
N GLY A 423 13.89 5.16 15.30
CA GLY A 423 14.21 6.56 15.00
C GLY A 423 13.50 7.11 13.76
N GLY A 424 14.06 8.17 13.19
CA GLY A 424 13.53 8.87 12.02
C GLY A 424 12.25 9.67 12.24
N TRP A 425 11.74 9.77 13.49
CA TRP A 425 10.48 10.45 13.82
C TRP A 425 10.60 11.38 15.04
N GLY A 426 11.80 11.91 15.29
CA GLY A 426 12.10 12.81 16.40
C GLY A 426 11.64 14.26 16.19
N ASP A 427 11.45 14.70 14.95
CA ASP A 427 11.12 16.10 14.64
C ASP A 427 9.71 16.45 15.14
N LYS A 428 9.62 17.43 16.05
CA LYS A 428 8.34 17.82 16.67
C LYS A 428 7.34 18.36 15.66
N ARG A 429 7.79 18.88 14.51
CA ARG A 429 6.91 19.36 13.44
C ARG A 429 6.19 18.19 12.76
N ASP A 430 6.90 17.10 12.49
CA ASP A 430 6.31 15.87 11.95
C ASP A 430 5.32 15.23 12.94
N GLN A 431 5.69 15.19 14.23
CA GLN A 431 4.78 14.71 15.28
C GLN A 431 3.50 15.57 15.38
N GLN A 432 3.63 16.89 15.28
CA GLN A 432 2.49 17.81 15.33
C GLN A 432 1.60 17.68 14.09
N LEU A 433 2.18 17.64 12.89
CA LEU A 433 1.41 17.46 11.65
C LEU A 433 0.61 16.13 11.67
N CYS A 434 1.20 15.06 12.18
CA CYS A 434 0.51 13.79 12.40
C CYS A 434 -0.68 13.93 13.38
N LEU A 435 -0.50 14.67 14.48
CA LEU A 435 -1.58 14.96 15.42
C LEU A 435 -2.69 15.79 14.75
N ASP A 436 -2.32 16.76 13.92
CA ASP A 436 -3.27 17.61 13.22
C ASP A 436 -4.13 16.79 12.24
N PHE A 437 -3.56 15.79 11.55
CA PHE A 437 -4.34 14.86 10.73
C PHE A 437 -5.43 14.12 11.53
N SER A 438 -5.20 13.85 12.81
CA SER A 438 -6.20 13.17 13.66
C SER A 438 -7.42 14.04 13.96
N ILE A 439 -7.35 15.35 13.75
CA ILE A 439 -8.46 16.28 14.03
C ILE A 439 -8.96 17.00 12.77
N MET A 440 -8.38 16.75 11.60
CA MET A 440 -8.67 17.53 10.39
C MET A 440 -10.11 17.41 9.86
N TYR A 441 -10.83 16.35 10.23
CA TYR A 441 -12.26 16.17 9.91
C TYR A 441 -13.17 16.23 11.13
N ARG A 442 -12.63 16.42 12.34
CA ARG A 442 -13.47 16.60 13.52
C ARG A 442 -14.11 17.99 13.42
N ARG A 443 -15.44 18.02 13.29
CA ARG A 443 -16.22 19.25 13.51
C ARG A 443 -15.75 19.84 14.82
N SER A 444 -15.43 21.14 14.83
CA SER A 444 -15.01 21.90 16.00
C SER A 444 -16.13 21.98 17.04
N ASN A 445 -16.51 20.87 17.65
CA ASN A 445 -17.21 20.87 18.91
C ASN A 445 -16.16 21.20 19.96
N ARG A 446 -16.12 22.46 20.40
CA ARG A 446 -15.24 22.99 21.45
C ARG A 446 -15.41 22.32 22.83
N ASN A 447 -16.06 21.15 22.93
CA ASN A 447 -16.47 20.51 24.18
C ASN A 447 -16.20 18.98 24.20
N MET A 448 -15.03 18.53 23.76
CA MET A 448 -14.49 17.25 24.26
C MET A 448 -13.16 17.53 24.97
N PRO A 449 -13.08 17.37 26.30
CA PRO A 449 -11.80 17.39 26.98
C PRO A 449 -10.96 16.23 26.48
N PHE A 450 -9.72 16.52 26.09
CA PHE A 450 -8.66 15.52 26.12
C PHE A 450 -8.53 15.07 27.58
N GLU A 451 -9.01 13.88 27.93
CA GLU A 451 -8.66 13.29 29.22
C GLU A 451 -7.19 12.85 29.17
N ASP A 452 -6.31 13.71 29.68
CA ASP A 452 -4.98 13.31 30.13
C ASP A 452 -5.15 12.46 31.39
N GLY A 453 -5.31 11.15 31.19
CA GLY A 453 -5.33 10.16 32.27
C GLY A 453 -3.93 9.95 32.86
N VAL A 454 -3.48 10.87 33.70
CA VAL A 454 -2.48 10.58 34.75
C VAL A 454 -3.27 10.27 36.02
N GLN A 455 -3.51 9.00 36.30
CA GLN A 455 -3.85 8.58 37.66
C GLN A 455 -2.56 8.43 38.46
N GLN A 456 -2.25 9.44 39.27
CA GLN A 456 -1.43 9.29 40.48
C GLN A 456 -2.35 8.96 41.67
N GLY A 457 -2.01 7.90 42.40
CA GLY A 457 -2.31 7.69 43.82
C GLY A 457 -3.70 7.16 44.19
N VAL A 458 -3.78 5.89 44.63
CA VAL A 458 -3.65 5.46 46.05
C VAL A 458 -2.91 4.13 46.08
#